data_AF-A0A209BT37-F1
#
_entry.id   AF-A0A209BT37-F1
#
_cell.length_a   1.000
_cell.length_b   1.000
_cell.length_c   1.000
_cell.angle_alpha   90.00
_cell.angle_beta   90.00
_cell.angle_gamma   90.00
#
_symmetry.space_group_name_H-M   'P 1'
#
loop_
_entity.id
_entity.type
_entity.pdbx_description
1 polymer ?
#
loop_
_entity_poly.entity_id
_entity_poly.type
_entity_poly.pdbx_seq_one_letter_code
_entity_poly.pdbx_strand_id
1 'polypeptide(L)'
;MIIFGTKGYLYQLAILTLVCGQCGNPAAHTLRKRVTKFTLFFVPLFPFSTKYTTQCTFCGAEQQVTREQAEQLQAQETGGQAYGPSGQQQPYQRP
;
A
#
# COMPACT_ATOMS: atom_id res chain seq x y z
N MET A 1 -3.80 3.22 -6.76
CA MET A 1 -4.60 3.02 -5.54
C MET A 1 -5.81 3.96 -5.60
N ILE A 2 -7.00 3.49 -5.19
CA ILE A 2 -8.22 4.33 -5.18
C ILE A 2 -8.53 4.70 -3.73
N ILE A 3 -8.66 6.00 -3.46
CA ILE A 3 -9.13 6.52 -2.17
C ILE A 3 -10.49 7.17 -2.40
N PHE A 4 -11.50 6.79 -1.60
CA PHE A 4 -12.84 7.36 -1.69
C PHE A 4 -13.33 7.83 -0.32
N GLY A 5 -14.26 8.77 -0.34
CA GLY A 5 -14.86 9.35 0.87
C GLY A 5 -16.14 10.11 0.56
N THR A 6 -16.83 10.53 1.62
CA THR A 6 -17.98 11.44 1.49
C THR A 6 -17.81 12.62 2.43
N LYS A 7 -18.23 13.81 1.97
CA LYS A 7 -18.23 15.02 2.78
C LYS A 7 -19.62 15.60 2.86
N GLY A 8 -20.16 15.67 4.07
CA GLY A 8 -21.43 16.33 4.37
C GLY A 8 -21.27 17.85 4.45
N TYR A 9 -22.23 18.57 3.89
CA TYR A 9 -22.39 20.01 4.01
C TYR A 9 -23.79 20.29 4.54
N LEU A 10 -23.90 21.21 5.50
CA LEU A 10 -25.17 21.72 6.01
C LEU A 10 -25.28 23.20 5.65
N TYR A 11 -26.32 23.53 4.88
CA TYR A 11 -26.64 24.90 4.54
C TYR A 11 -27.90 25.30 5.30
N GLN A 12 -27.85 26.42 6.03
CA GLN A 12 -29.06 27.04 6.56
C GLN A 12 -29.65 27.94 5.49
N LEU A 13 -30.83 27.59 4.99
CA LEU A 13 -31.48 28.28 3.88
C LEU A 13 -32.33 29.45 4.36
N ALA A 14 -33.06 29.27 5.47
CA ALA A 14 -33.95 30.27 6.02
C ALA A 14 -34.21 29.99 7.51
N ILE A 15 -34.71 31.00 8.21
CA ILE A 15 -35.35 30.87 9.53
C ILE A 15 -36.78 31.36 9.35
N LEU A 16 -37.75 30.52 9.71
CA LEU A 16 -39.17 30.79 9.52
C LEU A 16 -39.90 30.63 10.86
N THR A 17 -40.84 31.51 11.17
CA THR A 17 -41.71 31.32 12.33
C THR A 17 -42.89 30.44 11.92
N LEU A 18 -42.94 29.22 12.45
CA LEU A 18 -43.98 28.23 12.15
C LEU A 18 -44.55 27.72 13.48
N VAL A 19 -45.78 27.20 13.45
CA VAL A 19 -46.34 26.48 14.59
C VAL A 19 -45.68 25.10 14.65
N CYS A 20 -45.05 24.79 15.78
CA CYS A 20 -44.37 23.52 15.96
C CYS A 20 -45.38 22.36 15.98
N GLY A 21 -45.23 21.39 15.08
CA GLY A 21 -46.11 20.22 14.98
C GLY A 21 -46.05 19.23 16.16
N GLN A 22 -45.27 19.53 17.20
CA GLN A 22 -45.21 18.73 18.43
C GLN A 22 -45.76 19.47 19.65
N CYS A 23 -45.44 20.76 19.83
CA CYS A 23 -45.88 21.52 21.01
C CYS A 23 -46.96 22.58 20.72
N GLY A 24 -47.32 22.82 19.45
CA GLY A 24 -48.39 23.73 19.07
C GLY A 24 -48.08 25.22 19.20
N ASN A 25 -46.88 25.59 19.66
CA ASN A 25 -46.49 27.00 19.81
C ASN A 25 -45.79 27.53 18.55
N PRO A 26 -46.01 28.82 18.19
CA PRO A 26 -45.24 29.48 17.14
C PRO A 26 -43.79 29.64 17.57
N ALA A 27 -42.86 29.09 16.80
CA ALA A 27 -41.43 29.09 17.09
C ALA A 27 -40.62 29.32 15.81
N ALA A 28 -39.37 29.76 15.95
CA ALA A 28 -38.45 29.89 14.84
C ALA A 28 -37.86 28.51 14.45
N HIS A 29 -38.08 28.10 13.20
CA HIS A 29 -37.56 26.87 12.62
C HIS A 29 -36.51 27.18 11.55
N THR A 30 -35.33 26.57 11.68
CA THR A 30 -34.28 26.67 10.67
C THR A 30 -34.54 25.67 9.56
N LEU A 31 -34.74 26.15 8.33
CA LEU A 31 -34.75 25.30 7.14
C LEU A 31 -33.29 24.98 6.77
N ARG A 32 -32.89 23.70 6.86
CA ARG A 32 -31.53 23.27 6.57
C ARG A 32 -31.51 22.29 5.40
N LYS A 33 -30.59 22.51 4.46
CA LYS A 33 -30.28 21.58 3.36
C LYS A 33 -29.01 20.81 3.70
N ARG A 34 -29.12 19.48 3.77
CA ARG A 34 -27.96 18.58 3.89
C ARG A 34 -27.55 18.11 2.50
N VAL A 35 -26.28 18.27 2.16
CA VAL A 35 -25.70 17.82 0.89
C VAL A 35 -24.51 16.91 1.19
N THR A 36 -24.53 15.69 0.68
CA THR A 36 -23.40 14.77 0.79
C THR A 36 -22.71 14.71 -0.56
N LYS A 37 -21.43 15.08 -0.61
CA LYS A 37 -20.61 14.99 -1.83
C LYS A 37 -19.71 13.76 -1.74
N PHE A 38 -19.74 12.93 -2.78
CA PHE A 38 -18.75 11.86 -2.95
C PHE A 38 -17.43 12.43 -3.46
N THR A 39 -16.32 11.93 -2.94
CA THR A 39 -14.97 12.32 -3.37
C THR A 39 -14.19 11.07 -3.76
N LEU A 40 -13.58 11.09 -4.94
CA LEU A 40 -12.77 10.00 -5.48
C LEU A 40 -11.40 10.55 -5.89
N PHE A 41 -10.32 9.97 -5.36
CA PHE A 41 -8.96 10.31 -5.73
C PHE A 41 -8.28 9.08 -6.32
N PHE A 42 -7.74 9.24 -7.53
CA PHE A 42 -6.89 8.24 -8.16
C PHE A 42 -5.44 8.60 -7.87
N VAL A 43 -4.81 7.86 -6.95
CA VAL A 43 -3.40 8.07 -6.58
C VAL A 43 -2.54 7.09 -7.40
N PRO A 44 -1.78 7.57 -8.41
CA PRO A 44 -0.85 6.73 -9.13
C PRO A 44 0.35 6.45 -8.23
N LEU A 45 0.54 5.19 -7.86
CA LEU A 45 1.78 4.72 -7.25
C LEU A 45 2.57 4.04 -8.36
N PHE A 46 3.49 4.78 -8.97
CA PHE A 46 4.48 4.21 -9.87
C PHE A 46 5.77 3.94 -9.07
N PRO A 47 6.38 2.77 -9.21
CA PRO A 47 7.69 2.52 -8.62
C PRO A 47 8.72 3.43 -9.30
N PHE A 48 9.47 4.20 -8.51
CA PHE A 48 10.47 5.13 -9.05
C PHE A 48 11.87 4.48 -9.18
N SER A 49 12.17 3.48 -8.35
CA SER A 49 13.45 2.76 -8.38
C SER A 49 13.27 1.34 -7.87
N THR A 50 13.98 0.39 -8.48
CA THR A 50 14.10 -0.99 -8.02
C THR A 50 15.58 -1.30 -7.79
N LYS A 51 15.91 -1.85 -6.62
CA LYS A 51 17.25 -2.31 -6.26
C LYS A 51 17.16 -3.74 -5.77
N TYR A 52 18.14 -4.55 -6.11
CA TYR A 52 18.22 -5.94 -5.68
C TYR A 52 19.35 -6.08 -4.66
N THR A 53 19.08 -6.74 -3.55
CA THR A 53 20.06 -7.00 -2.49
C THR A 53 19.98 -8.46 -2.07
N THR A 54 21.12 -9.04 -1.75
CA THR A 54 21.21 -10.32 -1.03
C THR A 54 21.53 -10.02 0.42
N GLN A 55 20.92 -10.78 1.35
CA GLN A 55 21.13 -10.62 2.78
C GLN A 55 21.63 -11.93 3.39
N CYS A 56 22.71 -11.86 4.16
CA CYS A 56 23.20 -13.00 4.92
C CYS A 56 22.29 -13.25 6.13
N THR A 57 21.73 -14.46 6.22
CA THR A 57 20.87 -14.85 7.35
C THR A 57 21.61 -15.05 8.67
N PHE A 58 22.94 -15.21 8.64
CA PHE A 58 23.76 -15.41 9.82
C PHE A 58 24.20 -14.09 10.48
N CYS A 59 24.78 -13.18 9.71
CA CYS A 59 25.32 -11.92 10.23
C CYS A 59 24.54 -10.66 9.81
N GLY A 60 23.53 -10.79 8.94
CA GLY A 60 22.71 -9.67 8.48
C GLY A 60 23.37 -8.77 7.43
N ALA A 61 24.58 -9.08 6.97
CA ALA A 61 25.27 -8.29 5.96
C ALA A 61 24.49 -8.29 4.62
N GLU A 62 24.36 -7.12 4.02
CA GLU A 62 23.68 -6.92 2.73
C GLU A 62 24.65 -6.57 1.62
N GLN A 63 24.44 -7.14 0.43
CA GLN A 63 25.19 -6.81 -0.77
C GLN A 63 24.22 -6.47 -1.90
N GLN A 64 24.43 -5.33 -2.56
CA GLN A 64 23.65 -5.00 -3.77
C GLN A 64 24.07 -5.91 -4.92
N VAL A 65 23.08 -6.40 -5.66
CA VAL A 65 23.27 -7.24 -6.84
C VAL A 65 22.61 -6.59 -8.05
N THR A 66 23.15 -6.92 -9.22
CA THR A 66 22.56 -6.49 -10.49
C THR A 66 21.26 -7.24 -10.76
N ARG A 67 20.44 -6.74 -11.68
CA ARG A 67 19.18 -7.39 -12.05
C ARG A 67 19.43 -8.76 -12.65
N GLU A 68 20.45 -8.90 -13.48
CA GLU A 68 20.82 -10.14 -14.15
C GLU A 68 21.25 -11.20 -13.12
N GLN A 69 22.04 -10.80 -12.13
CA GLN A 69 22.43 -11.69 -11.02
C GLN A 69 21.21 -12.09 -10.19
N ALA A 70 20.28 -11.17 -9.92
CA ALA A 70 19.05 -11.48 -9.18
C ALA A 70 18.18 -12.50 -9.93
N GLU A 71 18.00 -12.34 -11.24
CA GLU A 71 17.25 -13.28 -12.08
C GLU A 71 17.92 -14.66 -12.14
N GLN A 72 19.25 -14.71 -12.24
CA GLN A 72 20.02 -15.97 -12.16
C GLN A 72 19.90 -16.66 -10.80
N LEU A 73 19.95 -15.90 -9.70
CA LEU A 73 19.78 -16.43 -8.35
C LEU A 73 18.35 -16.95 -8.13
N GLN A 74 17.33 -16.28 -8.68
CA GLN A 74 15.94 -16.73 -8.61
C GLN A 74 15.70 -18.01 -9.43
N ALA A 75 16.34 -18.13 -10.60
CA ALA A 75 16.26 -19.34 -11.42
C ALA A 75 16.93 -20.56 -10.73
N GLN A 76 17.99 -20.33 -9.94
CA GLN A 76 18.65 -21.38 -9.13
C GLN A 76 17.75 -21.91 -7.99
N GLU A 77 16.81 -21.12 -7.48
CA GLU A 77 15.85 -21.55 -6.46
C GLU A 77 14.79 -22.51 -7.05
N THR A 78 14.26 -22.15 -8.22
CA THR A 78 13.17 -22.90 -8.88
C THR A 78 13.65 -24.14 -9.62
N GLY A 79 14.87 -24.10 -10.15
CA GLY A 79 15.56 -25.28 -10.61
C GLY A 79 16.11 -26.02 -9.41
N GLY A 80 15.27 -26.85 -8.76
CA GLY A 80 15.68 -27.79 -7.73
C GLY A 80 16.79 -28.72 -8.24
N GLN A 81 18.02 -28.23 -8.27
CA GLN A 81 19.21 -29.04 -8.36
C GLN A 81 19.51 -29.45 -6.93
N ALA A 82 19.14 -30.69 -6.63
CA ALA A 82 19.77 -31.44 -5.56
C ALA A 82 21.26 -31.13 -5.57
N TYR A 83 21.73 -30.49 -4.49
CA TYR A 83 23.15 -30.34 -4.20
C TYR A 83 23.72 -31.75 -4.00
N GLY A 84 24.12 -32.38 -5.11
CA GLY A 84 25.07 -33.49 -5.09
C GLY A 84 26.42 -32.95 -4.60
N PRO A 85 27.20 -33.74 -3.84
CA PRO A 85 28.41 -33.26 -3.22
C PRO A 85 29.38 -32.84 -4.32
N SER A 86 29.78 -31.57 -4.31
CA SER A 86 30.91 -31.08 -5.10
C SER A 86 32.19 -31.69 -4.53
N GLY A 87 32.45 -32.94 -4.93
CA GLY A 87 33.75 -33.56 -4.82
C GLY A 87 34.74 -32.83 -5.70
N GLN A 88 35.44 -31.85 -5.14
CA GLN A 88 36.72 -31.40 -5.68
C GLN A 88 37.83 -32.14 -4.94
N GLN A 89 38.26 -33.25 -5.55
CA GLN A 89 39.51 -33.92 -5.22
C GLN A 89 40.67 -32.99 -5.56
N GLN A 90 41.39 -32.50 -4.55
CA GLN A 90 42.71 -31.90 -4.74
C GLN A 90 43.78 -33.00 -4.59
N PRO A 91 44.54 -33.32 -5.64
CA PRO A 91 45.76 -34.08 -5.49
C PRO A 91 46.90 -33.08 -5.21
N TYR A 92 47.40 -33.02 -3.98
CA TYR A 92 48.67 -32.33 -3.72
C TYR A 92 49.70 -33.32 -3.19
N GLN A 93 50.64 -33.66 -4.08
CA GLN A 93 51.79 -34.51 -3.84
C GLN A 93 52.79 -33.82 -2.90
N ARG A 94 53.23 -34.60 -1.91
CA ARG A 94 54.37 -34.34 -1.03
C ARG A 94 55.71 -34.49 -1.77
N PRO A 95 56.74 -33.77 -1.32
CA PRO A 95 58.02 -34.35 -0.96
C PRO A 95 58.10 -34.63 0.54
#